data_AF-A0AAW6I0M1-F1
#
_entry.id   AF-A0AAW6I0M1-F1
#
_cell.length_a   1.000
_cell.length_b   1.000
_cell.length_c   1.000
_cell.angle_alpha   90.00
_cell.angle_beta   90.00
_cell.angle_gamma   90.00
#
_symmetry.space_group_name_H-M   'P 1'
#
loop_
_entity.id
_entity.type
_entity.pdbx_description
1 polymer ?
#
loop_
_entity_poly.entity_id
_entity_poly.type
_entity_poly.pdbx_seq_one_letter_code
_entity_poly.pdbx_strand_id
1 'polypeptide(L)'
;MPVLKTVVEPETKTRFRSMAKARGLSESELLRAVVLAVTGQDTDTNTPLEPYAEKVDIDRMTVRMARFLLEATKERARSKGMAPSRYVAALVQSNLTKQPVMTEEEIKVLLASNRELAAIGRNINQISHALNSANSAFHETERVRLDKLAELHQALVENRAAIRALVRASQNAWQAD
;
A
#
# COMPACT_ATOMS: atom_id res chain seq x y z
N MET A 1 -23.31 17.77 19.29
CA MET A 1 -23.41 16.40 18.71
C MET A 1 -24.50 15.64 19.43
N PRO A 2 -25.35 14.86 18.73
CA PRO A 2 -26.33 14.00 19.38
C PRO A 2 -25.63 12.89 20.17
N VAL A 3 -26.19 12.50 21.32
CA VAL A 3 -25.62 11.51 22.24
C VAL A 3 -26.67 10.47 22.63
N LEU A 4 -26.29 9.19 22.55
CA LEU A 4 -27.08 8.08 23.09
C LEU A 4 -26.73 7.87 24.56
N LYS A 5 -27.75 7.85 25.43
CA LYS A 5 -27.60 7.55 26.85
C LYS A 5 -28.72 6.63 27.30
N THR A 6 -28.40 5.69 28.18
CA THR A 6 -29.37 4.80 28.81
C THR A 6 -28.93 4.48 30.23
N VAL A 7 -29.86 4.03 31.06
CA VAL A 7 -29.57 3.54 32.41
C VAL A 7 -29.32 2.04 32.32
N VAL A 8 -28.24 1.58 32.94
CA VAL A 8 -27.88 0.16 33.02
C VAL A 8 -27.58 -0.21 34.47
N GLU A 9 -27.76 -1.48 34.81
CA GLU A 9 -27.37 -1.99 36.12
C GLU A 9 -25.85 -1.82 36.36
N PRO A 10 -25.44 -1.63 37.64
CA PRO A 10 -24.02 -1.47 38.00
C PRO A 10 -23.13 -2.63 37.53
N GLU A 11 -23.64 -3.86 37.57
CA GLU A 11 -22.91 -5.04 37.09
C GLU A 11 -22.66 -4.97 35.59
N THR A 12 -23.69 -4.60 34.81
CA THR A 12 -23.60 -4.46 33.36
C THR A 12 -22.57 -3.40 32.97
N LYS A 13 -22.57 -2.26 33.67
CA LYS A 13 -21.55 -1.20 33.46
C LYS A 13 -20.13 -1.70 33.74
N THR A 14 -19.96 -2.50 34.80
CA THR A 14 -18.67 -3.06 35.18
C THR A 14 -18.15 -4.05 34.14
N ARG A 15 -19.02 -4.97 33.66
CA ARG A 15 -18.69 -5.90 32.58
C ARG A 15 -18.31 -5.16 31.29
N PHE A 16 -19.06 -4.12 30.94
CA PHE A 16 -18.80 -3.32 29.74
C PHE A 16 -17.46 -2.58 29.80
N ARG A 17 -17.13 -2.00 30.96
CA ARG A 17 -15.81 -1.36 31.19
C ARG A 17 -14.65 -2.35 31.06
N SER A 18 -14.78 -3.52 31.66
CA SER A 18 -13.75 -4.58 31.54
C SER A 18 -13.56 -5.02 30.10
N MET A 19 -14.65 -5.15 29.34
CA MET A 19 -14.62 -5.49 27.93
C MET A 19 -13.97 -4.41 27.07
N ALA A 20 -14.22 -3.12 27.37
CA ALA A 20 -13.57 -2.00 26.69
C ALA A 20 -12.05 -2.02 26.93
N LYS A 21 -11.66 -2.18 28.20
CA LYS A 21 -10.24 -2.23 28.61
C LYS A 21 -9.49 -3.40 27.98
N ALA A 22 -10.11 -4.59 27.90
CA ALA A 22 -9.51 -5.76 27.26
C ALA A 22 -9.23 -5.55 25.76
N ARG A 23 -9.98 -4.66 25.11
CA ARG A 23 -9.81 -4.29 23.70
C ARG A 23 -8.99 -3.01 23.49
N GLY A 24 -8.46 -2.41 24.57
CA GLY A 24 -7.72 -1.15 24.49
C GLY A 24 -8.59 0.06 24.13
N LEU A 25 -9.91 -0.05 24.27
CA LEU A 25 -10.88 1.00 23.94
C LEU A 25 -11.40 1.68 25.22
N SER A 26 -11.82 2.94 25.09
CA SER A 26 -12.66 3.61 26.08
C SER A 26 -14.10 3.07 26.06
N GLU A 27 -14.86 3.26 27.15
CA GLU A 27 -16.28 2.89 27.22
C GLU A 27 -17.08 3.52 26.07
N SER A 28 -16.80 4.78 25.73
CA SER A 28 -17.47 5.50 24.64
C SER A 28 -17.12 4.95 23.26
N GLU A 29 -15.88 4.50 23.04
CA GLU A 29 -15.47 3.88 21.77
C GLU A 29 -16.11 2.50 21.59
N LEU A 30 -16.16 1.69 22.65
CA LEU A 30 -16.84 0.41 22.62
C LEU A 30 -18.35 0.59 22.38
N LEU A 31 -18.99 1.56 23.04
CA LEU A 31 -20.40 1.86 22.85
C LEU A 31 -20.68 2.31 21.41
N ARG A 32 -19.81 3.16 20.85
CA ARG A 32 -19.90 3.59 19.45
C ARG A 32 -19.82 2.39 18.50
N ALA A 33 -18.87 1.48 18.70
CA ALA A 33 -18.72 0.28 17.89
C ALA A 33 -19.97 -0.62 17.96
N VAL A 34 -20.52 -0.86 19.15
CA VAL A 34 -21.76 -1.65 19.32
C VAL A 34 -22.94 -0.98 18.62
N VAL A 35 -23.07 0.34 18.73
CA VAL A 35 -24.15 1.08 18.06
C VAL A 35 -24.01 0.97 16.54
N LEU A 36 -22.81 1.16 15.98
CA LEU A 36 -22.56 1.03 14.54
C LEU A 36 -22.84 -0.39 14.02
N ALA A 37 -22.44 -1.41 14.78
CA ALA A 37 -22.72 -2.80 14.45
C ALA A 37 -24.24 -3.09 14.43
N VAL A 38 -24.99 -2.58 15.40
CA VAL A 38 -26.45 -2.77 15.49
C VAL A 38 -27.20 -1.98 14.44
N THR A 39 -26.73 -0.78 14.07
CA THR A 39 -27.38 0.04 13.02
C THR A 39 -27.01 -0.39 11.60
N GLY A 40 -26.22 -1.45 11.43
CA GLY A 40 -25.73 -1.87 10.11
C GLY A 40 -24.76 -0.87 9.47
N GLN A 41 -24.19 0.03 10.29
CA GLN A 41 -23.12 0.94 9.89
C GLN A 41 -21.73 0.39 10.22
N ASP A 42 -21.61 -0.90 10.51
CA ASP A 42 -20.39 -1.67 10.29
C ASP A 42 -20.15 -1.74 8.76
N THR A 43 -19.80 -0.60 8.16
CA THR A 43 -19.12 -0.61 6.87
C THR A 43 -17.85 -1.40 7.07
N ASP A 44 -17.65 -2.42 6.24
CA ASP A 44 -16.44 -3.22 6.18
C ASP A 44 -15.24 -2.29 5.89
N THR A 45 -14.67 -1.74 6.97
CA THR A 45 -13.67 -0.65 6.96
C THR A 45 -12.33 -1.10 6.41
N ASN A 46 -12.20 -2.37 6.03
CA ASN A 46 -10.96 -2.95 5.56
C ASN A 46 -10.85 -3.03 4.02
N THR A 47 -11.88 -2.57 3.30
CA THR A 47 -11.78 -2.43 1.84
C THR A 47 -10.76 -1.35 1.51
N PRO A 48 -9.70 -1.66 0.72
CA PRO A 48 -8.72 -0.66 0.31
C PRO A 48 -9.39 0.50 -0.41
N LEU A 49 -9.10 1.74 -0.01
CA LEU A 49 -9.55 2.91 -0.75
C LEU A 49 -8.74 3.04 -2.04
N GLU A 50 -9.43 3.10 -3.19
CA GLU A 50 -8.78 3.47 -4.45
C GLU A 50 -8.54 4.98 -4.50
N PRO A 51 -7.33 5.45 -4.89
CA PRO A 51 -7.06 6.87 -5.06
C PRO A 51 -8.02 7.48 -6.09
N TYR A 52 -8.72 8.56 -5.73
CA TYR A 52 -9.58 9.28 -6.67
C TYR A 52 -8.72 9.85 -7.82
N ALA A 53 -9.11 9.55 -9.06
CA ALA A 53 -8.30 9.83 -10.26
C ALA A 53 -8.36 11.30 -10.74
N GLU A 54 -9.22 12.13 -10.17
CA GLU A 54 -9.41 13.52 -10.59
C GLU A 54 -9.28 14.46 -9.38
N LYS A 55 -8.19 15.25 -9.39
CA LYS A 55 -7.86 16.37 -8.48
C LYS A 55 -8.19 16.15 -6.99
N VAL A 56 -7.14 15.88 -6.22
CA VAL A 56 -7.26 15.68 -4.77
C VAL A 56 -7.24 17.05 -4.07
N ASP A 57 -8.38 17.46 -3.50
CA ASP A 57 -8.39 18.57 -2.54
C ASP A 57 -7.61 18.16 -1.26
N ILE A 58 -6.72 19.03 -0.79
CA ILE A 58 -5.88 18.77 0.38
C ILE A 58 -6.51 19.39 1.64
N ASP A 59 -6.89 18.53 2.59
CA ASP A 59 -7.35 18.95 3.92
C ASP A 59 -6.24 18.86 4.98
N ARG A 60 -6.24 19.84 5.90
CA ARG A 60 -5.26 19.89 7.01
C ARG A 60 -5.81 19.24 8.28
N MET A 61 -5.19 18.12 8.70
CA MET A 61 -5.43 17.50 10.00
C MET A 61 -4.33 17.89 11.02
N THR A 62 -4.73 18.36 12.21
CA THR A 62 -3.80 18.63 13.32
C THR A 62 -3.84 17.49 14.33
N VAL A 63 -2.69 16.87 14.61
CA VAL A 63 -2.57 15.71 15.51
C VAL A 63 -1.73 16.07 16.73
N ARG A 64 -2.23 15.76 17.93
CA ARG A 64 -1.46 15.84 19.18
C ARG A 64 -0.82 14.49 19.47
N MET A 65 0.46 14.48 19.78
CA MET A 65 1.21 13.26 20.09
C MET A 65 2.13 13.47 21.29
N ALA A 66 2.37 12.40 22.04
CA ALA A 66 3.33 12.40 23.12
C ALA A 66 4.74 12.69 22.57
N ARG A 67 5.57 13.39 23.36
CA ARG A 67 6.91 13.84 22.93
C ARG A 67 7.79 12.70 22.41
N PHE A 68 7.80 11.55 23.10
CA PHE A 68 8.62 10.41 22.69
C PHE A 68 8.22 9.84 21.32
N LEU A 69 6.92 9.84 21.00
CA LEU A 69 6.42 9.42 19.70
C LEU A 69 6.82 10.41 18.60
N LEU A 70 6.77 11.72 18.90
CA LEU A 70 7.19 12.74 17.95
C LEU A 70 8.68 12.61 17.62
N GLU A 71 9.54 12.39 18.61
CA GLU A 71 10.97 12.18 18.36
C GLU A 71 11.25 10.92 17.54
N ALA A 72 10.60 9.80 17.86
CA ALA A 72 10.70 8.58 17.05
C ALA A 72 10.18 8.79 15.60
N THR A 73 9.14 9.59 15.43
CA THR A 73 8.58 9.96 14.12
C THR A 73 9.58 10.79 13.32
N LYS A 74 10.23 11.78 13.94
CA LYS A 74 11.26 12.60 13.29
C LYS A 74 12.44 11.75 12.80
N GLU A 75 12.89 10.80 13.61
CA GLU A 75 14.01 9.93 13.24
C GLU A 75 13.67 9.07 12.01
N ARG A 76 12.51 8.40 12.03
CA ARG A 76 12.05 7.56 10.91
C ARG A 76 11.76 8.38 9.65
N ALA A 77 11.24 9.59 9.81
CA ALA A 77 11.03 10.49 8.69
C ALA A 77 12.36 10.90 8.05
N ARG A 78 13.37 11.24 8.86
CA ARG A 78 14.71 11.60 8.38
C ARG A 78 15.38 10.45 7.64
N SER A 79 15.33 9.22 8.16
CA SER A 79 15.90 8.04 7.47
C SER A 79 15.24 7.76 6.12
N LYS A 80 14.02 8.28 5.89
CA LYS A 80 13.28 8.20 4.64
C LYS A 80 13.33 9.49 3.80
N GLY A 81 14.13 10.48 4.20
CA GLY A 81 14.20 11.77 3.49
C GLY A 81 12.89 12.57 3.50
N MET A 82 12.01 12.33 4.47
CA MET A 82 10.69 12.97 4.57
C MET A 82 10.63 13.97 5.74
N ALA A 83 9.79 15.00 5.61
CA ALA A 83 9.34 15.78 6.75
C ALA A 83 8.48 14.90 7.70
N PRO A 84 8.47 15.14 9.02
CA PRO A 84 7.69 14.34 9.97
C PRO A 84 6.18 14.29 9.65
N SER A 85 5.60 15.42 9.23
CA SER A 85 4.19 15.51 8.81
C SER A 85 3.93 14.67 7.55
N ARG A 86 4.83 14.73 6.56
CA ARG A 86 4.76 13.94 5.32
C ARG A 86 4.84 12.45 5.60
N TYR A 87 5.69 12.03 6.53
CA TYR A 87 5.79 10.64 6.96
C TYR A 87 4.51 10.15 7.64
N VAL A 88 3.90 10.95 8.53
CA VAL A 88 2.62 10.60 9.15
C VAL A 88 1.50 10.49 8.11
N ALA A 89 1.41 11.44 7.17
CA ALA A 89 0.46 11.37 6.07
C ALA A 89 0.66 10.10 5.21
N ALA A 90 1.92 9.75 4.91
CA ALA A 90 2.26 8.53 4.18
C ALA A 90 1.83 7.24 4.92
N LEU A 91 1.98 7.20 6.25
CA LEU A 91 1.53 6.06 7.06
C LEU A 91 0.01 5.91 7.04
N VAL A 92 -0.73 7.02 7.21
CA VAL A 92 -2.19 7.01 7.14
C VAL A 92 -2.65 6.55 5.76
N GLN A 93 -2.08 7.13 4.72
CA GLN A 93 -2.40 6.75 3.34
C GLN A 93 -2.13 5.27 3.10
N SER A 94 -0.93 4.77 3.43
CA SER A 94 -0.59 3.36 3.20
C SER A 94 -1.50 2.41 3.96
N ASN A 95 -1.93 2.79 5.16
CA ASN A 95 -2.88 2.02 5.95
C ASN A 95 -4.27 1.94 5.31
N LEU A 96 -4.72 3.02 4.67
CA LEU A 96 -6.04 3.16 4.06
C LEU A 96 -6.11 2.59 2.64
N THR A 97 -5.09 2.82 1.81
CA THR A 97 -5.04 2.32 0.42
C THR A 97 -4.47 0.92 0.30
N LYS A 98 -3.88 0.37 1.38
CA LYS A 98 -3.09 -0.87 1.39
C LYS A 98 -1.96 -0.89 0.36
N GLN A 99 -1.50 0.28 -0.08
CA GLN A 99 -0.41 0.45 -1.04
C GLN A 99 0.76 1.17 -0.36
N PRO A 100 2.02 0.86 -0.72
CA PRO A 100 3.17 1.58 -0.18
C PRO A 100 3.25 3.00 -0.74
N VAL A 101 3.65 3.95 0.10
CA VAL A 101 3.96 5.32 -0.32
C VAL A 101 5.47 5.43 -0.50
N MET A 102 5.89 5.70 -1.73
CA MET A 102 7.30 5.79 -2.10
C MET A 102 7.77 7.24 -2.15
N THR A 103 9.04 7.44 -1.84
CA THR A 103 9.78 8.70 -2.07
C THR A 103 10.08 8.87 -3.56
N GLU A 104 10.40 10.11 -3.96
CA GLU A 104 10.84 10.37 -5.34
C GLU A 104 12.11 9.61 -5.70
N GLU A 105 13.06 9.50 -4.77
CA GLU A 105 14.29 8.74 -4.97
C GLU A 105 14.02 7.24 -5.14
N GLU A 106 13.15 6.65 -4.32
CA GLU A 106 12.73 5.25 -4.49
C GLU A 106 12.04 5.04 -5.86
N ILE A 107 11.18 5.97 -6.29
CA ILE A 107 10.54 5.91 -7.60
C ILE A 107 11.59 5.97 -8.72
N LYS A 108 12.57 6.88 -8.64
CA LYS A 108 13.64 7.01 -9.64
C LYS A 108 14.45 5.72 -9.76
N VAL A 109 14.88 5.16 -8.64
CA VAL A 109 15.64 3.89 -8.59
C VAL A 109 14.81 2.75 -9.19
N LEU A 110 13.54 2.66 -8.82
CA LEU A 110 12.64 1.61 -9.30
C LEU A 110 12.37 1.73 -10.81
N LEU A 111 12.21 2.95 -11.33
CA LEU A 111 12.10 3.20 -12.77
C LEU A 111 13.39 2.89 -13.53
N ALA A 112 14.56 3.18 -12.95
CA ALA A 112 15.85 2.83 -13.53
C ALA A 112 16.02 1.32 -13.63
N SER A 113 15.76 0.59 -12.54
CA SER A 113 15.76 -0.88 -12.52
C SER A 113 14.78 -1.46 -13.55
N ASN A 114 13.59 -0.87 -13.67
CA ASN A 114 12.62 -1.26 -14.70
C ASN A 114 13.22 -1.10 -16.11
N ARG A 115 13.91 0.02 -16.41
CA ARG A 115 14.57 0.21 -17.72
C ARG A 115 15.65 -0.84 -18.01
N GLU A 116 16.45 -1.22 -17.02
CA GLU A 116 17.45 -2.27 -17.16
C GLU A 116 16.82 -3.63 -17.47
N LEU A 117 15.76 -4.00 -16.73
CA LEU A 117 14.98 -5.20 -17.03
C LEU A 117 14.45 -5.16 -18.48
N ALA A 118 14.03 -4.00 -18.98
CA ALA A 118 13.62 -3.84 -20.39
C ALA A 118 14.71 -4.27 -21.37
N ALA A 119 15.95 -3.86 -21.09
CA ALA A 119 17.08 -4.14 -21.95
C ALA A 119 17.40 -5.64 -21.92
N ILE A 120 17.36 -6.25 -20.74
CA ILE A 120 17.53 -7.70 -20.57
C ILE A 120 16.45 -8.46 -21.37
N GLY A 121 15.17 -8.08 -21.25
CA GLY A 121 14.08 -8.69 -22.00
C GLY A 121 14.29 -8.59 -23.52
N ARG A 122 14.69 -7.43 -24.04
CA ARG A 122 15.01 -7.27 -25.47
C ARG A 122 16.15 -8.18 -25.91
N ASN A 123 17.22 -8.26 -25.12
CA ASN A 123 18.37 -9.12 -25.44
C ASN A 123 17.96 -10.59 -25.48
N ILE A 124 17.13 -11.04 -24.55
CA ILE A 124 16.60 -12.41 -24.52
C ILE A 124 15.74 -12.69 -25.75
N ASN A 125 14.87 -11.75 -26.13
CA ASN A 125 14.02 -11.90 -27.32
C ASN A 125 14.88 -11.99 -28.59
N GLN A 126 15.94 -11.19 -28.69
CA GLN A 126 16.89 -11.25 -29.81
C GLN A 126 17.64 -12.59 -29.87
N ILE A 127 18.11 -13.11 -28.73
CA ILE A 127 18.74 -14.44 -28.66
C ILE A 127 17.77 -15.52 -29.12
N SER A 128 16.51 -15.45 -28.67
CA SER A 128 15.46 -16.40 -29.06
C SER A 128 15.19 -16.35 -30.56
N HIS A 129 15.09 -15.15 -31.15
CA HIS A 129 14.93 -14.99 -32.60
C HIS A 129 16.13 -15.47 -33.39
N ALA A 130 17.35 -15.13 -32.96
CA ALA A 130 18.59 -15.56 -33.62
C ALA A 130 18.78 -17.08 -33.57
N LEU A 131 18.41 -17.71 -32.47
CA LEU A 131 18.40 -19.17 -32.37
C LEU A 131 17.34 -19.77 -33.30
N ASN A 132 16.10 -19.27 -33.28
CA ASN A 132 15.01 -19.75 -34.15
C ASN A 132 15.32 -19.61 -35.65
N SER A 133 16.07 -18.58 -36.05
CA SER A 133 16.45 -18.37 -37.46
C SER A 133 17.70 -19.15 -37.89
N ALA A 134 18.56 -19.55 -36.95
CA ALA A 134 19.82 -20.23 -37.24
C ALA A 134 19.70 -21.76 -37.43
N ASN A 135 18.59 -22.41 -37.06
CA ASN A 135 18.51 -23.87 -37.17
C ASN A 135 17.08 -24.40 -37.43
N SER A 136 16.90 -25.11 -38.54
CA SER A 136 15.70 -25.93 -38.84
C SER A 136 15.76 -27.34 -38.21
N ALA A 137 16.73 -27.62 -37.34
CA ALA A 137 17.00 -28.96 -36.78
C ALA A 137 17.41 -28.93 -35.29
N PHE A 138 16.64 -28.25 -34.44
CA PHE A 138 16.86 -28.30 -32.98
C PHE A 138 16.40 -29.63 -32.37
N HIS A 139 17.20 -30.19 -31.46
CA HIS A 139 16.79 -31.32 -30.62
C HIS A 139 15.83 -30.86 -29.50
N GLU A 140 15.04 -31.79 -28.93
CA GLU A 140 14.04 -31.53 -27.87
C GLU A 140 14.58 -30.67 -26.71
N THR A 141 15.84 -30.90 -26.31
CA THR A 141 16.52 -30.16 -25.23
C THR A 141 16.73 -28.68 -25.53
N GLU A 142 16.92 -28.30 -26.80
CA GLU A 142 17.09 -26.90 -27.21
C GLU A 142 15.76 -26.18 -27.33
N ARG A 143 14.69 -26.88 -27.72
CA ARG A 143 13.32 -26.35 -27.66
C ARG A 143 12.90 -26.01 -26.23
N VAL A 144 13.13 -26.92 -25.28
CA VAL A 144 12.86 -26.68 -23.85
C VAL A 144 13.65 -25.47 -23.30
N ARG A 145 14.86 -25.20 -23.80
CA ARG A 145 15.63 -24.01 -23.41
C ARG A 145 15.05 -22.72 -23.99
N LEU A 146 14.54 -22.75 -25.22
CA LEU A 146 13.87 -21.61 -25.86
C LEU A 146 12.53 -21.30 -25.16
N ASP A 147 11.76 -22.31 -24.81
CA ASP A 147 10.50 -22.15 -24.07
C ASP A 147 10.76 -21.49 -22.70
N LYS A 148 11.81 -21.92 -21.98
CA LYS A 148 12.22 -21.29 -20.71
C LYS A 148 12.68 -19.83 -20.86
N LEU A 149 13.30 -19.47 -21.99
CA LEU A 149 13.65 -18.08 -22.28
C LEU A 149 12.41 -17.23 -22.56
N ALA A 150 11.41 -17.79 -23.25
CA ALA A 150 10.13 -17.13 -23.46
C ALA A 150 9.36 -16.94 -22.14
N GLU A 151 9.33 -17.95 -21.27
CA GLU A 151 8.75 -17.85 -19.92
C GLU A 151 9.45 -16.78 -19.08
N LEU A 152 10.78 -16.72 -19.11
CA LEU A 152 11.54 -15.72 -18.37
C LEU A 152 11.29 -14.30 -18.92
N HIS A 153 11.18 -14.15 -20.24
CA HIS A 153 10.78 -12.89 -20.86
C HIS A 153 9.38 -12.47 -20.39
N GLN A 154 8.42 -13.40 -20.36
CA GLN A 154 7.05 -13.14 -19.92
C GLN A 154 7.00 -12.73 -18.44
N ALA A 155 7.67 -13.45 -17.55
CA ALA A 155 7.78 -13.11 -16.13
C ALA A 155 8.41 -11.71 -15.94
N LEU A 156 9.37 -11.35 -16.78
CA LEU A 156 10.01 -10.04 -16.75
C LEU A 156 9.07 -8.92 -17.24
N VAL A 157 8.22 -9.18 -18.24
CA VAL A 157 7.17 -8.25 -18.68
C VAL A 157 6.14 -8.02 -17.58
N GLU A 158 5.68 -9.08 -16.93
CA GLU A 158 4.71 -9.02 -15.83
C GLU A 158 5.25 -8.26 -14.62
N ASN A 159 6.49 -8.56 -14.20
CA ASN A 159 7.14 -7.85 -13.11
C ASN A 159 7.29 -6.34 -13.42
N ARG A 160 7.68 -6.00 -14.65
CA ARG A 160 7.75 -4.60 -15.10
C ARG A 160 6.40 -3.89 -15.04
N ALA A 161 5.31 -4.58 -15.41
CA ALA A 161 3.96 -4.03 -15.36
C ALA A 161 3.51 -3.79 -13.92
N ALA A 162 3.75 -4.76 -13.02
CA ALA A 162 3.49 -4.64 -11.59
C ALA A 162 4.24 -3.46 -10.97
N ILE A 163 5.54 -3.32 -11.29
CA ILE A 163 6.36 -2.18 -10.84
C ILE A 163 5.79 -0.84 -11.31
N ARG A 164 5.36 -0.73 -12.58
CA ARG A 164 4.77 0.51 -13.09
C ARG A 164 3.45 0.85 -12.43
N ALA A 165 2.60 -0.16 -12.17
CA ALA A 165 1.35 0.02 -11.46
C ALA A 165 1.61 0.55 -10.03
N LEU A 166 2.61 -0.02 -9.34
CA LEU A 166 3.03 0.41 -8.02
C LEU A 166 3.53 1.86 -7.99
N VAL A 167 4.36 2.25 -8.97
CA VAL A 167 4.84 3.63 -9.10
C VAL A 167 3.68 4.59 -9.35
N ARG A 168 2.76 4.28 -10.27
CA ARG A 168 1.59 5.13 -10.55
C ARG A 168 0.69 5.28 -9.34
N ALA A 169 0.40 4.18 -8.64
CA ALA A 169 -0.34 4.18 -7.38
C ALA A 169 0.30 5.12 -6.35
N SER A 170 1.63 5.07 -6.22
CA SER A 170 2.36 5.97 -5.32
C SER A 170 2.34 7.43 -5.80
N GLN A 171 2.35 7.71 -7.11
CA GLN A 171 2.39 9.07 -7.68
C GLN A 171 1.02 9.76 -7.70
N ASN A 172 -0.03 9.05 -8.10
CA ASN A 172 -1.39 9.59 -8.23
C ASN A 172 -1.99 10.04 -6.88
N ALA A 173 -1.44 9.57 -5.77
CA ALA A 173 -1.83 10.04 -4.46
C ALA A 173 -1.31 11.45 -4.10
N TRP A 174 -0.44 12.03 -4.93
CA TRP A 174 0.25 13.29 -4.65
C TRP A 174 0.15 14.34 -5.78
N GLN A 175 -0.54 14.04 -6.89
CA GLN A 175 -0.84 15.06 -7.90
C GLN A 175 -2.08 15.87 -7.48
N ALA A 176 -1.86 16.78 -6.55
CA ALA A 176 -2.64 18.00 -6.43
C ALA A 176 -1.68 19.12 -6.86
N ASP A 177 -1.88 19.64 -8.07
CA ASP A 177 -1.19 20.85 -8.53
C ASP A 177 -1.49 22.04 -7.60
#